data_AF-G4D0J9-F1
#
_entry.id   AF-G4D0J9-F1
#
_cell.length_a   1.000
_cell.length_b   1.000
_cell.length_c   1.000
_cell.angle_alpha   90.00
_cell.angle_beta   90.00
_cell.angle_gamma   90.00
#
_symmetry.space_group_name_H-M   'P 1'
#
loop_
_entity.id
_entity.type
_entity.pdbx_description
1 polymer ?
#
loop_
_entity_poly.entity_id
_entity_poly.type
_entity_poly.pdbx_seq_one_letter_code
_entity_poly.pdbx_strand_id
1 'polypeptide(L)'
;MEKAHGRLTRRTLKVLQAPTGLGFPGAAQIVHRRWVATRAGKKTTEIVYLITSVTLPEGSAARIAAWTRGHWGVENRLHWVRDVTLDEDRSQIRTASAPT
;
A
#
# COMPACT_ATOMS: atom_id res chain seq x y z
N MET A 1 16.25 6.26 -2.71
CA MET A 1 15.71 6.77 -1.43
C MET A 1 15.21 8.16 -1.70
N GLU A 2 14.03 8.51 -1.20
CA GLU A 2 13.39 9.80 -1.49
C GLU A 2 13.41 10.65 -0.20
N LYS A 3 13.90 11.88 -0.31
CA LYS A 3 13.95 12.87 0.79
C LYS A 3 12.92 13.95 0.50
N ALA A 4 11.98 14.17 1.41
CA ALA A 4 11.05 15.30 1.35
C ALA A 4 10.72 15.79 2.77
N HIS A 5 10.84 17.08 3.04
CA HIS A 5 10.45 17.72 4.32
C HIS A 5 10.98 16.99 5.59
N GLY A 6 12.24 16.57 5.58
CA GLY A 6 12.87 15.85 6.72
C GLY A 6 12.44 14.38 6.87
N ARG A 7 11.64 13.86 5.94
CA ARG A 7 11.22 12.46 5.86
C ARG A 7 12.11 11.69 4.88
N LEU A 8 12.71 10.60 5.35
CA LEU A 8 13.40 9.62 4.50
C LEU A 8 12.43 8.51 4.17
N THR A 9 12.25 8.21 2.88
CA THR A 9 11.41 7.07 2.48
C THR A 9 12.13 6.11 1.56
N ARG A 10 11.80 4.82 1.73
CA ARG A 10 12.21 3.73 0.85
C ARG A 10 10.99 2.88 0.52
N ARG A 11 10.73 2.72 -0.77
CA ARG A 11 9.71 1.80 -1.30
C ARG A 11 10.42 0.65 -2.01
N THR A 12 10.01 -0.57 -1.70
CA THR A 12 10.48 -1.79 -2.37
C THR A 12 9.29 -2.66 -2.67
N LEU A 13 9.32 -3.36 -3.80
CA LEU A 13 8.31 -4.36 -4.11
C LEU A 13 8.96 -5.63 -4.62
N LYS A 14 8.27 -6.75 -4.43
CA LYS A 14 8.58 -8.05 -5.01
C LYS A 14 7.33 -8.55 -5.71
N VAL A 15 7.52 -9.17 -6.87
CA VAL A 15 6.44 -9.78 -7.66
C VAL A 15 6.66 -11.28 -7.64
N LEU A 16 5.60 -12.02 -7.38
CA LEU A 16 5.56 -13.47 -7.40
C LEU A 16 4.42 -13.91 -8.32
N GLN A 17 4.56 -15.05 -9.00
CA GLN A 17 3.41 -15.66 -9.67
C GLN A 17 2.36 -16.02 -8.62
N ALA A 18 1.09 -15.87 -8.97
CA ALA A 18 0.00 -16.27 -8.09
C ALA A 18 0.03 -17.79 -7.91
N PRO A 19 -0.01 -18.30 -6.67
CA PRO A 19 -0.12 -19.72 -6.43
C PRO A 19 -1.50 -20.23 -6.86
N THR A 20 -1.57 -21.48 -7.27
CA THR A 20 -2.85 -22.18 -7.46
C THR A 20 -3.62 -22.17 -6.13
N GLY A 21 -4.93 -21.92 -6.18
CA GLY A 21 -5.77 -21.92 -4.98
C GLY A 21 -5.77 -20.63 -4.15
N LEU A 22 -5.28 -19.51 -4.71
CA LEU A 22 -5.34 -18.18 -4.06
C LEU A 22 -6.78 -17.72 -3.73
N GLY A 23 -7.81 -18.35 -4.31
CA GLY A 23 -9.21 -17.94 -4.13
C GLY A 23 -9.60 -16.68 -4.91
N PHE A 24 -8.70 -16.18 -5.77
CA PHE A 24 -8.93 -15.00 -6.60
C PHE A 24 -8.84 -15.39 -8.08
N PRO A 25 -9.98 -15.65 -8.76
CA PRO A 25 -9.97 -16.08 -10.15
C PRO A 25 -9.34 -15.00 -11.04
N GLY A 26 -8.48 -15.43 -11.97
CA GLY A 26 -7.76 -14.52 -12.87
C GLY A 26 -6.56 -13.82 -12.23
N ALA A 27 -6.20 -14.12 -10.98
CA ALA A 27 -4.93 -13.66 -10.42
C ALA A 27 -3.76 -14.32 -11.15
N ALA A 28 -2.91 -13.48 -11.74
CA ALA A 28 -1.67 -13.91 -12.37
C ALA A 28 -0.47 -13.73 -11.44
N GLN A 29 -0.47 -12.67 -10.62
CA GLN A 29 0.66 -12.33 -9.77
C GLN A 29 0.22 -11.73 -8.42
N ILE A 30 1.07 -11.93 -7.41
CA ILE A 30 0.99 -11.27 -6.11
C ILE A 30 2.19 -10.32 -5.99
N VAL A 31 1.92 -9.11 -5.50
CA VAL A 31 2.94 -8.09 -5.25
C VAL A 31 3.04 -7.84 -3.77
N HIS A 32 4.21 -8.10 -3.19
CA HIS A 32 4.54 -7.71 -1.83
C HIS A 32 5.26 -6.36 -1.86
N ARG A 33 4.57 -5.29 -1.44
CA ARG A 33 5.11 -3.93 -1.35
C ARG A 33 5.44 -3.62 0.10
N ARG A 34 6.66 -3.13 0.31
CA ARG A 34 7.12 -2.60 1.59
C ARG A 34 7.47 -1.14 1.44
N TRP A 35 6.92 -0.31 2.33
CA TRP A 35 7.29 1.08 2.49
C TRP A 35 7.88 1.30 3.87
N VAL A 36 9.00 2.03 3.91
CA VAL A 36 9.67 2.41 5.15
C VAL A 36 9.81 3.92 5.14
N ALA A 37 9.33 4.56 6.19
CA ALA A 37 9.47 5.99 6.41
C ALA A 37 10.22 6.24 7.72
N THR A 38 11.19 7.15 7.69
CA THR A 38 11.84 7.67 8.89
C THR A 38 11.55 9.16 9.03
N ARG A 39 11.05 9.59 10.18
CA ARG A 39 10.81 11.00 10.53
C ARG A 39 11.29 11.23 11.97
N ALA A 40 12.12 12.24 12.19
CA ALA A 40 12.66 12.57 13.51
C ALA A 40 13.20 11.35 14.28
N GLY A 41 13.99 10.50 13.61
CA GLY A 41 14.57 9.28 14.19
C GLY A 41 13.60 8.09 14.34
N LYS A 42 12.28 8.30 14.23
CA LYS A 42 11.27 7.23 14.32
C LYS A 42 11.07 6.56 12.96
N LYS A 43 11.14 5.23 12.93
CA LYS A 43 10.97 4.40 11.73
C LYS A 43 9.60 3.72 11.73
N THR A 44 8.82 3.96 10.69
CA THR A 44 7.55 3.27 10.43
C THR A 44 7.72 2.35 9.22
N THR A 45 7.17 1.14 9.30
CA THR A 45 7.13 0.20 8.17
C THR A 45 5.68 -0.16 7.87
N GLU A 46 5.32 -0.10 6.60
CA GLU A 46 4.03 -0.54 6.08
C GLU A 46 4.26 -1.65 5.05
N ILE A 47 3.43 -2.68 5.10
CA ILE A 47 3.44 -3.79 4.13
C ILE A 47 2.05 -3.87 3.52
N VAL A 48 1.99 -3.91 2.19
CA VAL A 48 0.76 -4.03 1.41
C VAL A 48 0.93 -5.17 0.40
N TYR A 49 -0.11 -5.99 0.26
CA TYR A 49 -0.20 -7.00 -0.78
C TYR A 49 -1.13 -6.53 -1.88
N LEU A 50 -0.71 -6.66 -3.14
CA LEU A 50 -1.55 -6.39 -4.31
C LEU A 50 -1.72 -7.68 -5.10
N ILE A 51 -2.87 -7.85 -5.73
CA ILE A 51 -3.15 -8.94 -6.67
C ILE A 51 -3.36 -8.32 -8.04
N THR A 52 -2.81 -8.93 -9.08
CA THR A 52 -2.99 -8.47 -10.45
C THR A 52 -3.20 -9.63 -11.40
N SER A 53 -4.01 -9.41 -12.43
CA SER A 53 -4.20 -10.31 -13.56
C SER A 53 -3.14 -10.14 -14.65
N VAL A 54 -2.26 -9.14 -14.52
CA VAL A 54 -1.19 -8.89 -15.50
C VAL A 54 -0.08 -9.94 -15.36
N THR A 55 0.23 -10.61 -16.46
CA THR A 55 1.30 -11.62 -16.57
C THR A 55 2.64 -11.00 -16.94
N LEU A 56 3.73 -11.77 -16.88
CA LEU A 56 5.00 -11.36 -17.50
C LEU A 56 4.87 -11.39 -19.03
N PRO A 57 5.63 -10.54 -19.77
CA PRO A 57 6.58 -9.53 -19.27
C PRO A 57 5.96 -8.18 -18.87
N GLU A 58 4.69 -7.93 -19.18
CA GLU A 58 3.99 -6.65 -18.89
C GLU A 58 3.96 -6.37 -17.39
N GLY A 59 3.72 -7.39 -16.56
CA GLY A 59 3.71 -7.36 -15.10
C GLY A 59 5.10 -7.44 -14.49
N SER A 60 6.11 -6.83 -15.11
CA SER A 60 7.44 -6.76 -14.49
C SER A 60 7.40 -5.91 -13.22
N ALA A 61 8.32 -6.19 -12.28
CA ALA A 61 8.43 -5.43 -11.03
C ALA A 61 8.60 -3.92 -11.27
N ALA A 62 9.33 -3.53 -12.33
CA ALA A 62 9.53 -2.13 -12.68
C ALA A 62 8.23 -1.46 -13.17
N ARG A 63 7.46 -2.12 -14.05
CA ARG A 63 6.17 -1.62 -14.53
C ARG A 63 5.14 -1.51 -13.42
N ILE A 64 5.03 -2.57 -12.61
CA ILE A 64 4.14 -2.56 -11.44
C ILE A 64 4.55 -1.46 -10.45
N ALA A 65 5.84 -1.21 -10.24
CA ALA A 65 6.31 -0.10 -9.42
C ALA A 65 5.85 1.26 -9.96
N ALA A 66 5.92 1.45 -11.28
CA ALA A 66 5.52 2.68 -11.93
C ALA A 66 4.00 2.90 -11.81
N TRP A 67 3.19 1.88 -12.14
CA TRP A 67 1.73 1.93 -11.98
C TRP A 67 1.33 2.20 -10.54
N THR A 68 1.92 1.47 -9.60
CA THR A 68 1.64 1.63 -8.17
C THR A 68 1.93 3.08 -7.74
N ARG A 69 3.08 3.65 -8.12
CA ARG A 69 3.41 5.06 -7.79
C ARG A 69 2.42 6.05 -8.39
N GLY A 70 2.01 5.86 -9.64
CA GLY A 70 1.01 6.70 -10.30
C GLY A 70 -0.36 6.62 -9.63
N HIS A 71 -0.77 5.41 -9.25
CA HIS A 71 -2.06 5.15 -8.59
C HIS A 71 -2.14 5.79 -7.20
N TRP A 72 -1.07 5.71 -6.39
CA TRP A 72 -1.03 6.39 -5.09
C TRP A 72 -1.17 7.90 -5.21
N GLY A 73 -0.79 8.52 -6.33
CA GLY A 73 -1.05 9.95 -6.55
C GLY A 73 -2.54 10.29 -6.67
N VAL A 74 -3.34 9.36 -7.20
CA VAL A 74 -4.79 9.48 -7.33
C VAL A 74 -5.47 9.17 -6.00
N GLU A 75 -5.09 8.06 -5.36
CA GLU A 75 -5.67 7.62 -4.09
C GLU A 75 -5.33 8.61 -2.95
N ASN A 76 -4.11 9.15 -2.88
CA ASN A 76 -3.74 10.14 -1.86
C ASN A 76 -4.49 11.48 -2.02
N ARG A 77 -4.94 11.84 -3.23
CA ARG A 77 -5.78 13.01 -3.48
C ARG A 77 -7.24 12.73 -3.11
N LEU A 78 -7.72 11.52 -3.37
CA LEU A 78 -9.06 11.06 -2.99
C LEU A 78 -9.18 10.86 -1.47
N HIS A 79 -8.14 10.34 -0.81
CA HIS A 79 -8.05 10.23 0.64
C HIS A 79 -8.07 11.59 1.32
N TRP A 80 -7.44 12.63 0.75
CA TRP A 80 -7.53 13.99 1.29
C TRP A 80 -8.97 14.55 1.26
N VAL A 81 -9.73 14.28 0.19
CA VAL A 81 -11.16 14.64 0.13
C VAL A 81 -11.98 13.80 1.10
N ARG A 82 -11.69 12.50 1.21
CA ARG A 82 -12.44 11.59 2.07
C ARG A 82 -12.21 11.85 3.57
N ASP A 83 -10.98 12.14 3.97
CA ASP A 83 -10.60 12.46 5.35
C ASP A 83 -11.22 13.79 5.84
N VAL A 84 -11.26 14.81 4.96
CA VAL A 84 -11.89 16.12 5.25
C VAL A 84 -13.41 16.08 5.18
N THR A 85 -13.99 15.19 4.37
CA THR A 85 -15.46 15.10 4.22
C THR A 85 -16.08 14.10 5.21
N LEU A 86 -15.33 13.12 5.72
CA LEU A 86 -15.83 12.10 6.66
C LEU A 86 -15.37 12.30 8.13
N ASP A 87 -14.59 13.34 8.45
CA ASP A 87 -14.18 13.72 9.83
C ASP A 87 -13.71 12.51 10.68
N GLU A 88 -13.02 11.55 10.05
CA GLU A 88 -12.61 10.29 10.70
C GLU A 88 -11.55 10.50 11.80
N ASP A 89 -10.84 11.64 11.81
CA ASP A 89 -9.91 12.02 12.89
C ASP A 89 -10.64 12.35 14.21
N ARG A 90 -11.96 12.59 14.20
CA ARG A 90 -12.75 12.81 15.43
C ARG A 90 -13.50 11.58 15.95
N SER A 91 -13.39 10.43 15.28
CA SER A 91 -14.12 9.25 15.70
C SER A 91 -13.41 8.53 16.87
N GLN A 92 -13.68 8.97 18.11
CA GLN A 92 -13.25 8.30 19.35
C GLN A 92 -14.09 7.06 19.68
N ILE A 93 -14.33 6.16 18.72
CA ILE A 93 -15.07 4.93 19.02
C ILE A 93 -14.08 3.89 19.58
N ARG A 94 -13.87 3.94 20.89
CA ARG A 94 -13.12 2.95 21.66
C ARG A 94 -14.05 1.78 22.00
N THR A 95 -14.10 0.75 21.17
CA THR A 95 -14.80 -0.49 21.53
C THR A 95 -13.93 -1.29 22.50
N ALA A 96 -14.03 -0.95 23.79
CA ALA A 96 -13.69 -1.85 24.89
C ALA A 96 -15.00 -2.37 25.46
N SER A 97 -15.34 -3.62 25.13
CA SER A 97 -16.36 -4.39 25.87
C SER A 97 -16.09 -5.87 25.63
N ALA A 98 -15.29 -6.46 26.52
CA ALA A 98 -15.48 -7.87 26.88
C ALA A 98 -16.72 -7.95 27.79
N PRO A 99 -17.54 -9.00 27.66
CA PRO A 99 -17.89 -9.70 28.89
C PRO A 99 -17.96 -11.24 28.77
N THR A 100 -17.53 -11.82 29.91
CA THR A 100 -17.69 -13.16 30.51
C THR A 100 -17.41 -14.40 29.68
#